data_AF-A0AAJ7LEG0-F1
#
_entry.id   AF-A0AAJ7LEG0-F1
#
_cell.length_a   1.000
_cell.length_b   1.000
_cell.length_c   1.000
_cell.angle_alpha   90.00
_cell.angle_beta   90.00
_cell.angle_gamma   90.00
#
_symmetry.space_group_name_H-M   'P 1'
#
loop_
_entity.id
_entity.type
_entity.pdbx_description
1 polymer ?
#
loop_
_entity_poly.entity_id
_entity_poly.type
_entity_poly.pdbx_seq_one_letter_code
_entity_poly.pdbx_strand_id
1 'polypeptide(L)'
;MTEAQSYCRENYTDLATIDNMEDVNLLNSMADLNRMVYPYSHLAWIGLYDDVNSWRWSLSDRSFYTQEEAEFRNWASGEPDNEYGSAYCTLLVSNGQWNDVPCDVLNTAVCMDVRGSNVTFVFINKTMTWTEAQSYCRANHTDLASVRNMEENQKVTELLPSGQDVWIGLFRDSWKWSDGSNSSFRYWNEETGEPNNNLGKEACVAADFSSSGKWEDWPCNWRRAFICYSLLPVSKKVVRVRLMKKSSSLDLNDPAVMEDILRQLKQKLKDKGVDGDVKLSWRKQSDGKVFHKEKETEKKTTKKRDEL
;
A
#
# COMPACT_ATOMS: atom_id res chain seq x y z
N MET A 1 -9.99 -0.56 -0.25
CA MET A 1 -8.62 -0.05 -0.34
C MET A 1 -8.27 0.48 -1.74
N THR A 2 -8.39 -0.28 -2.83
CA THR A 2 -7.97 0.18 -4.19
C THR A 2 -8.56 1.53 -4.62
N GLU A 3 -9.86 1.75 -4.45
CA GLU A 3 -10.49 3.05 -4.76
C GLU A 3 -9.94 4.20 -3.89
N ALA A 4 -9.67 3.92 -2.62
CA ALA A 4 -9.08 4.89 -1.69
C ALA A 4 -7.65 5.24 -2.08
N GLN A 5 -6.85 4.24 -2.48
CA GLN A 5 -5.50 4.43 -3.00
C GLN A 5 -5.48 5.28 -4.26
N SER A 6 -6.35 4.96 -5.24
CA SER A 6 -6.49 5.76 -6.46
C SER A 6 -6.84 7.21 -6.13
N TYR A 7 -7.81 7.44 -5.24
CA TYR A 7 -8.15 8.79 -4.79
C TYR A 7 -6.97 9.51 -4.15
N CYS A 8 -6.21 8.83 -3.28
CA CYS A 8 -5.02 9.41 -2.66
C CYS A 8 -3.95 9.77 -3.69
N ARG A 9 -3.66 8.90 -4.65
CA ARG A 9 -2.67 9.17 -5.72
C ARG A 9 -3.11 10.28 -6.69
N GLU A 10 -4.42 10.46 -6.89
CA GLU A 10 -4.97 11.55 -7.71
C GLU A 10 -4.95 12.93 -7.02
N ASN A 11 -4.93 12.97 -5.69
CA ASN A 11 -5.13 14.21 -4.92
C ASN A 11 -3.98 14.55 -3.95
N TYR A 12 -3.15 13.57 -3.63
CA TYR A 12 -2.09 13.57 -2.61
C TYR A 12 -0.93 12.68 -3.08
N THR A 13 -0.11 12.14 -2.18
CA THR A 13 0.98 11.21 -2.53
C THR A 13 0.48 9.77 -2.62
N ASP A 14 0.05 9.16 -1.50
CA ASP A 14 -0.52 7.81 -1.45
C ASP A 14 -1.37 7.67 -0.16
N LEU A 15 -1.89 6.48 0.12
CA LEU A 15 -2.40 6.10 1.44
C LEU A 15 -1.30 6.21 2.50
N ALA A 16 -1.68 6.53 3.74
CA ALA A 16 -0.75 6.80 4.83
C ALA A 16 0.20 5.64 5.10
N THR A 17 1.50 5.94 5.06
CA THR A 17 2.58 5.12 5.60
C THR A 17 2.83 5.51 7.05
N ILE A 18 3.07 4.53 7.92
CA ILE A 18 3.31 4.75 9.35
C ILE A 18 4.67 4.16 9.70
N ASP A 19 5.61 5.01 10.12
CA ASP A 19 7.00 4.63 10.38
C ASP A 19 7.30 4.43 11.85
N ASN A 20 6.49 5.01 12.75
CA ASN A 20 6.70 4.97 14.18
C ASN A 20 5.45 5.40 14.97
N MET A 21 5.56 5.43 16.30
CA MET A 21 4.47 5.85 17.19
C MET A 21 4.12 7.34 17.11
N GLU A 22 5.02 8.23 16.67
CA GLU A 22 4.68 9.65 16.47
C GLU A 22 3.64 9.80 15.37
N ASP A 23 3.78 9.04 14.28
CA ASP A 23 2.79 8.98 13.20
C ASP A 23 1.45 8.44 13.71
N VAL A 24 1.46 7.35 14.50
CA VAL A 24 0.25 6.80 15.12
C VAL A 24 -0.44 7.86 16.00
N ASN A 25 0.32 8.54 16.85
CA ASN A 25 -0.20 9.58 17.74
C ASN A 25 -0.76 10.77 16.95
N LEU A 26 -0.08 11.19 15.88
CA LEU A 26 -0.53 12.24 14.98
C LEU A 26 -1.87 11.85 14.34
N LEU A 27 -1.98 10.65 13.77
CA LEU A 27 -3.21 10.16 13.16
C LEU A 27 -4.37 10.12 14.18
N ASN A 28 -4.13 9.60 15.38
CA ASN A 28 -5.13 9.59 16.46
C ASN A 28 -5.60 11.02 16.83
N SER A 29 -4.68 11.99 16.90
CA SER A 29 -5.03 13.38 17.22
C SER A 29 -5.89 14.06 16.15
N MET A 30 -5.82 13.59 14.90
CA MET A 30 -6.59 14.12 13.77
C MET A 30 -7.91 13.40 13.52
N ALA A 31 -8.10 12.22 14.11
CA ALA A 31 -9.31 11.42 13.92
C ALA A 31 -10.53 12.09 14.56
N ASP A 32 -11.58 12.31 13.75
CA ASP A 32 -12.89 12.74 14.22
C ASP A 32 -13.86 11.57 14.10
N LEU A 33 -13.98 10.81 15.20
CA LEU A 33 -14.78 9.59 15.26
C LEU A 33 -16.25 9.83 14.84
N ASN A 34 -16.78 11.02 15.08
CA ASN A 34 -18.17 11.37 14.71
C ASN A 34 -18.38 11.46 13.20
N ARG A 35 -17.31 11.64 12.42
CA ARG A 35 -17.36 11.80 10.96
C ARG A 35 -17.10 10.51 10.20
N MET A 36 -16.72 9.43 10.89
CA MET A 36 -16.37 8.17 10.26
C MET A 36 -17.60 7.22 10.17
N VAL A 37 -18.71 7.69 9.59
CA VAL A 37 -20.01 6.98 9.63
C VAL A 37 -20.21 6.04 8.43
N TYR A 38 -19.85 4.76 8.57
CA TYR A 38 -20.28 3.59 7.77
C TYR A 38 -19.78 2.31 8.51
N PRO A 39 -20.34 1.08 8.34
CA PRO A 39 -20.28 0.06 9.38
C PRO A 39 -18.83 -0.32 9.72
N TYR A 40 -18.55 -0.41 11.03
CA TYR A 40 -17.23 -0.45 11.68
C TYR A 40 -16.50 0.92 11.64
N SER A 41 -17.16 1.91 12.24
CA SER A 41 -16.97 3.35 12.01
C SER A 41 -15.57 3.87 12.31
N HIS A 42 -14.83 3.32 13.27
CA HIS A 42 -13.56 3.95 13.67
C HIS A 42 -12.35 3.43 12.89
N LEU A 43 -12.56 2.61 11.86
CA LEU A 43 -11.50 2.05 11.03
C LEU A 43 -11.25 2.91 9.79
N ALA A 44 -9.98 3.20 9.50
CA ALA A 44 -9.58 3.84 8.24
C ALA A 44 -8.46 3.07 7.54
N TRP A 45 -8.59 2.88 6.22
CA TRP A 45 -7.54 2.30 5.40
C TRP A 45 -6.24 3.12 5.49
N ILE A 46 -5.15 2.41 5.73
CA ILE A 46 -3.77 2.89 5.62
C ILE A 46 -3.08 2.20 4.43
N GLY A 47 -1.84 2.59 4.13
CA GLY A 47 -1.12 2.11 2.95
C GLY A 47 -0.56 0.69 3.08
N LEU A 48 -0.67 0.04 4.24
CA LEU A 48 -0.17 -1.32 4.44
C LEU A 48 -1.14 -2.33 3.81
N TYR A 49 -0.60 -3.28 3.06
CA TYR A 49 -1.37 -4.36 2.45
C TYR A 49 -0.53 -5.62 2.28
N ASP A 50 -1.19 -6.77 2.22
CA ASP A 50 -0.57 -8.04 1.88
C ASP A 50 -0.52 -8.18 0.37
N ASP A 51 0.70 -8.15 -0.15
CA ASP A 51 0.96 -8.40 -1.56
C ASP A 51 1.03 -9.91 -1.78
N VAL A 52 -0.13 -10.52 -2.03
CA VAL A 52 -0.28 -11.96 -2.31
C VAL A 52 0.58 -12.45 -3.48
N ASN A 53 1.05 -11.54 -4.34
CA ASN A 53 1.92 -11.85 -5.47
C ASN A 53 3.41 -11.55 -5.21
N SER A 54 3.79 -11.17 -3.98
CA SER A 54 5.15 -10.76 -3.61
C SER A 54 6.17 -11.88 -3.45
N TRP A 55 5.92 -13.03 -4.08
CA TRP A 55 6.79 -14.20 -4.06
C TRP A 55 8.19 -13.86 -4.55
N ARG A 56 9.21 -14.27 -3.80
CA ARG A 56 10.62 -14.05 -4.13
C ARG A 56 11.46 -15.23 -3.68
N TRP A 57 12.61 -15.41 -4.32
CA TRP A 57 13.59 -16.40 -3.92
C TRP A 57 14.34 -15.97 -2.65
N SER A 58 14.70 -16.95 -1.82
CA SER A 58 15.43 -16.74 -0.55
C SER A 58 16.84 -16.20 -0.76
N LEU A 59 17.51 -16.61 -1.84
CA LEU A 59 18.80 -16.04 -2.22
C LEU A 59 18.55 -14.60 -2.72
N SER A 60 19.09 -13.63 -1.98
CA SER A 60 18.77 -12.21 -2.16
C SER A 60 19.57 -11.52 -3.27
N ASP A 61 20.60 -12.17 -3.82
CA ASP A 61 21.42 -11.59 -4.89
C ASP A 61 20.62 -11.49 -6.19
N ARG A 62 20.09 -10.30 -6.48
CA ARG A 62 19.32 -10.06 -7.70
C ARG A 62 20.12 -10.21 -8.99
N SER A 63 21.45 -10.10 -8.93
CA SER A 63 22.29 -10.26 -10.13
C SER A 63 22.42 -11.71 -10.56
N PHE A 64 22.03 -12.65 -9.69
CA PHE A 64 22.01 -14.08 -9.98
C PHE A 64 20.84 -14.49 -10.89
N TYR A 65 19.77 -13.70 -10.94
CA TYR A 65 18.57 -13.99 -11.71
C TYR A 65 18.42 -13.04 -12.91
N THR A 66 18.03 -13.58 -14.05
CA THR A 66 17.31 -12.78 -15.05
C THR A 66 15.90 -12.45 -14.54
N GLN A 67 15.23 -11.48 -15.17
CA GLN A 67 13.85 -11.13 -14.80
C GLN A 67 12.89 -12.32 -14.96
N GLU A 68 13.06 -13.12 -16.01
CA GLU A 68 12.22 -14.30 -16.25
C GLU A 68 12.45 -15.38 -15.19
N GLU A 69 13.69 -15.60 -14.77
CA GLU A 69 14.03 -16.57 -13.72
C GLU A 69 13.55 -16.14 -12.32
N ALA A 70 13.56 -14.84 -12.04
CA ALA A 70 13.03 -14.30 -10.79
C ALA A 70 11.50 -14.48 -10.69
N GLU A 71 10.80 -14.43 -11.82
CA GLU A 71 9.34 -14.53 -11.93
C GLU A 71 8.83 -15.94 -12.30
N PHE A 72 9.72 -16.90 -12.58
CA PHE A 72 9.31 -18.26 -12.92
C PHE A 72 8.54 -18.92 -11.78
N ARG A 73 7.36 -19.47 -12.10
CA ARG A 73 6.52 -20.20 -11.15
C ARG A 73 6.01 -21.50 -11.78
N ASN A 74 6.00 -22.58 -11.01
CA ASN A 74 5.41 -23.87 -11.40
C ASN A 74 4.32 -24.34 -10.43
N TRP A 75 3.45 -23.40 -10.03
CA TRP A 75 2.31 -23.65 -9.14
C TRP A 75 1.41 -24.79 -9.65
N ALA A 76 0.90 -25.59 -8.72
CA ALA A 76 -0.15 -26.55 -9.02
C ALA A 76 -1.44 -25.82 -9.41
N SER A 77 -2.37 -26.55 -10.03
CA SER A 77 -3.65 -25.96 -10.44
C SER A 77 -4.46 -25.54 -9.22
N GLY A 78 -4.66 -24.24 -9.04
CA GLY A 78 -5.36 -23.66 -7.89
C GLY A 78 -4.43 -22.89 -6.94
N GLU A 79 -3.12 -23.07 -7.08
CA GLU A 79 -2.11 -22.46 -6.23
C GLU A 79 -1.50 -21.17 -6.86
N PRO A 80 -0.92 -20.26 -6.05
CA PRO A 80 -0.96 -20.28 -4.60
C PRO A 80 -2.33 -19.85 -4.07
N ASP A 81 -2.88 -20.57 -3.10
CA ASP A 81 -4.20 -20.32 -2.55
C ASP A 81 -4.18 -19.53 -1.23
N ASN A 82 -2.99 -19.32 -0.67
CA ASN A 82 -2.78 -18.70 0.64
C ASN A 82 -3.62 -19.36 1.73
N GLU A 83 -3.58 -20.70 1.84
CA GLU A 83 -4.39 -21.49 2.77
C GLU A 83 -4.37 -20.90 4.20
N TYR A 84 -5.57 -20.66 4.75
CA TYR A 84 -5.81 -20.03 6.05
C TYR A 84 -5.10 -18.68 6.25
N GLY A 85 -4.64 -18.05 5.18
CA GLY A 85 -3.97 -16.78 5.22
C GLY A 85 -2.57 -16.79 5.83
N SER A 86 -1.93 -17.96 5.93
CA SER A 86 -0.60 -18.12 6.54
C SER A 86 0.39 -18.90 5.67
N ALA A 87 -0.03 -19.30 4.47
CA ALA A 87 0.79 -20.02 3.52
C ALA A 87 1.74 -19.08 2.77
N TYR A 88 2.92 -18.88 3.33
CA TYR A 88 3.94 -17.95 2.81
C TYR A 88 5.20 -18.66 2.30
N CYS A 89 5.27 -19.98 2.40
CA CYS A 89 6.44 -20.76 2.06
C CYS A 89 6.09 -21.88 1.08
N THR A 90 7.01 -22.22 0.18
CA THR A 90 6.68 -23.09 -0.96
C THR A 90 7.27 -24.48 -0.82
N LEU A 91 6.41 -25.49 -0.96
CA LEU A 91 6.81 -26.86 -1.22
C LEU A 91 6.83 -27.12 -2.74
N LEU A 92 7.87 -27.81 -3.20
CA LEU A 92 7.80 -28.57 -4.44
C LEU A 92 7.26 -29.95 -4.08
N VAL A 93 6.09 -30.30 -4.61
CA VAL A 93 5.41 -31.57 -4.33
C VAL A 93 5.89 -32.66 -5.28
N SER A 94 5.62 -33.92 -4.93
CA SER A 94 6.14 -35.11 -5.63
C SER A 94 5.89 -35.19 -7.15
N ASN A 95 4.92 -34.45 -7.72
CA ASN A 95 4.68 -34.37 -9.16
C ASN A 95 5.48 -33.25 -9.86
N GLY A 96 6.33 -32.54 -9.12
CA GLY A 96 7.14 -31.41 -9.57
C GLY A 96 6.44 -30.05 -9.55
N GLN A 97 5.14 -29.98 -9.27
CA GLN A 97 4.41 -28.72 -9.11
C GLN A 97 4.62 -28.13 -7.72
N TRP A 98 4.20 -26.88 -7.52
CA TRP A 98 4.41 -26.17 -6.26
C TRP A 98 3.12 -25.92 -5.50
N ASN A 99 3.21 -25.92 -4.18
CA ASN A 99 2.14 -25.59 -3.26
C ASN A 99 2.66 -24.59 -2.22
N ASP A 100 1.89 -23.56 -1.89
CA ASP A 100 2.18 -22.72 -0.73
C ASP A 100 1.57 -23.30 0.53
N VAL A 101 2.33 -23.26 1.62
CA VAL A 101 1.94 -23.83 2.91
C VAL A 101 2.48 -22.96 4.05
N PRO A 102 1.92 -23.10 5.27
CA PRO A 102 2.46 -22.43 6.43
C PRO A 102 3.94 -22.76 6.67
N CYS A 103 4.74 -21.73 6.92
CA CYS A 103 6.21 -21.85 7.02
C CYS A 103 6.70 -22.69 8.22
N ASP A 104 5.83 -22.94 9.19
CA ASP A 104 6.07 -23.71 10.41
C ASP A 104 5.76 -25.21 10.26
N VAL A 105 5.23 -25.65 9.12
CA VAL A 105 5.11 -27.08 8.80
C VAL A 105 6.50 -27.71 8.74
N LEU A 106 6.61 -28.97 9.17
CA LEU A 106 7.87 -29.72 9.11
C LEU A 106 7.97 -30.50 7.79
N ASN A 107 8.97 -30.19 6.97
CA ASN A 107 9.29 -30.94 5.74
C ASN A 107 10.80 -31.07 5.52
N THR A 108 11.19 -31.99 4.65
CA THR A 108 12.56 -32.06 4.11
C THR A 108 12.80 -30.90 3.13
N ALA A 109 14.03 -30.70 2.68
CA ALA A 109 14.38 -29.53 1.88
C ALA A 109 15.35 -29.86 0.76
N VAL A 110 15.40 -28.98 -0.24
CA VAL A 110 16.45 -28.99 -1.26
C VAL A 110 17.27 -27.72 -1.14
N CYS A 111 18.57 -27.87 -0.90
CA CYS A 111 19.52 -26.76 -0.96
C CYS A 111 20.07 -26.63 -2.39
N MET A 112 20.62 -25.47 -2.71
CA MET A 112 21.46 -25.28 -3.89
C MET A 112 22.86 -24.82 -3.52
N ASP A 113 23.82 -25.21 -4.36
CA ASP A 113 25.18 -24.69 -4.37
C ASP A 113 25.43 -23.92 -5.66
N VAL A 114 25.85 -22.66 -5.52
CA VAL A 114 26.14 -21.76 -6.65
C VAL A 114 27.65 -21.58 -6.78
N ARG A 115 28.19 -21.85 -7.97
CA ARG A 115 29.61 -21.66 -8.31
C ARG A 115 29.73 -20.97 -9.67
N GLY A 116 29.79 -19.63 -9.65
CA GLY A 116 29.68 -18.84 -10.86
C GLY A 116 28.29 -19.00 -11.47
N SER A 117 28.21 -19.42 -12.73
CA SER A 117 26.93 -19.71 -13.41
C SER A 117 26.41 -21.13 -13.18
N ASN A 118 27.19 -22.01 -12.53
CA ASN A 118 26.79 -23.40 -12.30
C ASN A 118 26.00 -23.53 -10.99
N VAL A 119 24.88 -24.24 -11.05
CA VAL A 119 23.97 -24.47 -9.92
C VAL A 119 23.76 -25.98 -9.77
N THR A 120 23.97 -26.50 -8.57
CA THR A 120 23.69 -27.90 -8.22
C THR A 120 22.71 -27.98 -7.08
N PHE A 121 21.80 -28.95 -7.12
CA PHE A 121 20.78 -29.17 -6.10
C PHE A 121 21.15 -30.35 -5.20
N VAL A 122 20.85 -30.22 -3.90
CA VAL A 122 21.18 -31.22 -2.88
C VAL A 122 19.94 -31.48 -2.02
N PHE A 123 19.44 -32.72 -2.03
CA PHE A 123 18.33 -33.15 -1.18
C PHE A 123 18.82 -33.37 0.26
N ILE A 124 18.16 -32.71 1.20
CA ILE A 124 18.44 -32.79 2.63
C ILE A 124 17.33 -33.59 3.30
N ASN A 125 17.65 -34.84 3.65
CA ASN A 125 16.75 -35.72 4.37
C ASN A 125 16.73 -35.41 5.88
N LYS A 126 16.25 -34.21 6.22
CA LYS A 126 16.04 -33.75 7.59
C LYS A 126 14.79 -32.88 7.62
N THR A 127 13.81 -33.23 8.46
CA THR A 127 12.57 -32.46 8.61
C THR A 127 12.80 -31.19 9.42
N MET A 128 12.40 -30.05 8.87
CA MET A 128 12.64 -28.71 9.39
C MET A 128 11.47 -27.80 9.00
N THR A 129 11.24 -26.74 9.78
CA THR A 129 10.45 -25.59 9.30
C THR A 129 11.16 -24.91 8.13
N TRP A 130 10.45 -24.11 7.33
CA TRP A 130 11.08 -23.44 6.18
C TRP A 130 12.27 -22.55 6.60
N THR A 131 12.12 -21.80 7.69
CA THR A 131 13.18 -20.93 8.24
C THR A 131 14.38 -21.72 8.73
N GLU A 132 14.16 -22.86 9.39
CA GLU A 132 15.25 -23.76 9.80
C GLU A 132 15.96 -24.40 8.60
N ALA A 133 15.21 -24.78 7.56
CA ALA A 133 15.75 -25.33 6.32
C ALA A 133 16.62 -24.29 5.58
N GLN A 134 16.14 -23.05 5.47
CA GLN A 134 16.92 -21.93 4.92
C GLN A 134 18.22 -21.72 5.69
N SER A 135 18.13 -21.68 7.02
CA SER A 135 19.29 -21.51 7.90
C SER A 135 20.29 -22.67 7.72
N TYR A 136 19.81 -23.90 7.61
CA TYR A 136 20.63 -25.07 7.34
C TYR A 136 21.34 -24.98 5.98
N CYS A 137 20.62 -24.63 4.92
CA CYS A 137 21.19 -24.51 3.59
C CYS A 137 22.22 -23.38 3.52
N ARG A 138 21.99 -22.23 4.14
CA ARG A 138 23.00 -21.15 4.19
C ARG A 138 24.25 -21.49 5.01
N ALA A 139 24.11 -22.37 6.00
CA ALA A 139 25.23 -22.80 6.83
C ALA A 139 26.12 -23.87 6.15
N ASN A 140 25.55 -24.68 5.24
CA ASN A 140 26.24 -25.84 4.66
C ASN A 140 26.38 -25.78 3.12
N HIS A 141 25.61 -24.92 2.47
CA HIS A 141 25.48 -24.74 1.03
C HIS A 141 25.35 -23.22 0.72
N THR A 142 24.80 -22.85 -0.44
CA THR A 142 24.52 -21.44 -0.76
C THR A 142 23.21 -20.92 -0.14
N ASP A 143 22.08 -21.54 -0.46
CA ASP A 143 20.74 -21.23 0.10
C ASP A 143 19.78 -22.39 -0.20
N LEU A 144 18.52 -22.30 0.22
CA LEU A 144 17.44 -23.14 -0.33
C LEU A 144 17.38 -23.01 -1.85
N ALA A 145 16.94 -24.08 -2.51
CA ALA A 145 16.90 -24.15 -3.96
C ALA A 145 16.04 -23.03 -4.57
N SER A 146 16.67 -22.22 -5.42
CA SER A 146 15.93 -21.41 -6.38
C SER A 146 15.69 -22.23 -7.62
N VAL A 147 14.43 -22.47 -7.97
CA VAL A 147 14.04 -23.25 -9.16
C VAL A 147 13.70 -22.27 -10.27
N ARG A 148 14.65 -21.95 -11.13
CA ARG A 148 14.59 -20.78 -12.00
C ARG A 148 13.90 -21.02 -13.34
N ASN A 149 13.68 -22.28 -13.69
CA ASN A 149 13.03 -22.69 -14.94
C ASN A 149 12.57 -24.15 -14.85
N MET A 150 11.88 -24.63 -15.89
CA MET A 150 11.35 -26.00 -15.94
C MET A 150 12.45 -27.07 -15.95
N GLU A 151 13.63 -26.80 -16.52
CA GLU A 151 14.75 -27.76 -16.53
C GLU A 151 15.28 -27.99 -15.11
N GLU A 152 15.46 -26.91 -14.33
CA GLU A 152 15.81 -27.02 -12.92
C GLU A 152 14.71 -27.69 -12.09
N ASN A 153 13.44 -27.41 -12.40
CA ASN A 153 12.32 -28.05 -11.73
C ASN A 153 12.35 -29.57 -11.92
N GLN A 154 12.63 -30.03 -13.14
CA GLN A 154 12.80 -31.45 -13.46
C GLN A 154 13.99 -32.05 -12.71
N LYS A 155 15.16 -31.39 -12.72
CA LYS A 155 16.35 -31.84 -11.98
C LYS A 155 16.08 -32.01 -10.49
N VAL A 156 15.38 -31.05 -9.89
CA VAL A 156 15.00 -31.14 -8.47
C VAL A 156 14.04 -32.31 -8.26
N THR A 157 13.02 -32.47 -9.10
CA THR A 157 12.03 -33.55 -8.99
C THR A 157 12.69 -34.94 -9.11
N GLU A 158 13.60 -35.12 -10.06
CA GLU A 158 14.34 -36.38 -10.28
C GLU A 158 15.30 -36.74 -9.14
N LEU A 159 15.74 -35.75 -8.36
CA LEU A 159 16.60 -35.95 -7.19
C LEU A 159 15.83 -36.54 -5.99
N LEU A 160 14.51 -36.37 -5.96
CA LEU A 160 13.69 -36.72 -4.79
C LEU A 160 13.37 -38.21 -4.73
N PRO A 161 13.34 -38.80 -3.52
CA PRO A 161 12.68 -40.08 -3.32
C PRO A 161 11.20 -40.00 -3.71
N SER A 162 10.65 -41.10 -4.23
CA SER A 162 9.25 -41.17 -4.67
C SER A 162 8.29 -40.75 -3.56
N GLY A 163 7.37 -39.83 -3.87
CA GLY A 163 6.33 -39.35 -2.96
C GLY A 163 6.80 -38.34 -1.90
N GLN A 164 8.00 -37.76 -2.02
CA GLN A 164 8.46 -36.68 -1.14
C GLN A 164 8.03 -35.31 -1.64
N ASP A 165 7.59 -34.48 -0.70
CA ASP A 165 7.42 -33.04 -0.86
C ASP A 165 8.55 -32.34 -0.12
N VAL A 166 9.10 -31.27 -0.69
CA VAL A 166 10.31 -30.61 -0.17
C VAL A 166 10.20 -29.11 -0.18
N TRP A 167 10.81 -28.47 0.82
CA TRP A 167 11.01 -27.03 0.82
C TRP A 167 11.92 -26.60 -0.32
N ILE A 168 11.48 -25.57 -1.04
CA ILE A 168 12.31 -24.77 -1.95
C ILE A 168 12.39 -23.32 -1.45
N GLY A 169 13.29 -22.53 -2.01
CA GLY A 169 13.62 -21.19 -1.52
C GLY A 169 12.59 -20.11 -1.84
N LEU A 170 11.45 -20.44 -2.46
CA LEU A 170 10.42 -19.47 -2.76
C LEU A 170 9.62 -19.16 -1.49
N PHE A 171 9.43 -17.87 -1.20
CA PHE A 171 8.62 -17.41 -0.08
C PHE A 171 7.93 -16.08 -0.40
N ARG A 172 6.88 -15.76 0.36
CA ARG A 172 6.12 -14.51 0.28
C ARG A 172 6.52 -13.57 1.42
N ASP A 173 6.71 -12.30 1.08
CA ASP A 173 6.96 -11.23 2.04
C ASP A 173 5.65 -10.44 2.22
N SER A 174 4.91 -10.78 3.27
CA SER A 174 3.46 -10.61 3.36
C SER A 174 2.94 -9.22 3.67
N TRP A 175 3.77 -8.20 3.90
CA TRP A 175 3.26 -6.85 4.20
C TRP A 175 4.10 -5.74 3.59
N LYS A 176 3.52 -5.01 2.64
CA LYS A 176 4.17 -3.89 1.95
C LYS A 176 3.38 -2.61 2.08
N TRP A 177 4.09 -1.48 2.07
CA TRP A 177 3.48 -0.17 1.97
C TRP A 177 3.20 0.19 0.52
N SER A 178 2.03 0.76 0.27
CA SER A 178 1.53 1.12 -1.05
C SER A 178 2.39 2.16 -1.78
N ASP A 179 3.12 2.98 -1.04
CA ASP A 179 4.05 3.97 -1.56
C ASP A 179 5.46 3.41 -1.88
N GLY A 180 5.70 2.13 -1.59
CA GLY A 180 7.00 1.48 -1.77
C GLY A 180 8.02 1.74 -0.67
N SER A 181 7.62 2.40 0.43
CA SER A 181 8.47 2.56 1.60
C SER A 181 8.80 1.21 2.24
N ASN A 182 9.97 1.14 2.90
CA ASN A 182 10.49 -0.10 3.47
C ASN A 182 10.35 -0.14 5.01
N SER A 183 9.37 0.59 5.57
CA SER A 183 9.15 0.62 7.01
C SER A 183 8.72 -0.73 7.54
N SER A 184 9.46 -1.22 8.54
CA SER A 184 9.17 -2.44 9.27
C SER A 184 8.29 -2.22 10.50
N PHE A 185 7.85 -0.98 10.77
CA PHE A 185 7.01 -0.68 11.92
C PHE A 185 5.66 -1.36 11.78
N ARG A 186 5.20 -2.05 12.84
CA ARG A 186 3.92 -2.74 12.88
C ARG A 186 3.22 -2.41 14.19
N TYR A 187 1.95 -2.04 14.12
CA TYR A 187 1.14 -1.68 15.29
C TYR A 187 -0.18 -2.45 15.31
N TRP A 188 -0.08 -3.77 15.13
CA TRP A 188 -1.23 -4.68 15.10
C TRP A 188 -2.01 -4.69 16.41
N ASN A 189 -3.30 -4.97 16.32
CA ASN A 189 -4.17 -5.14 17.47
C ASN A 189 -4.00 -6.54 18.08
N GLU A 190 -2.96 -6.72 18.89
CA GLU A 190 -2.67 -7.99 19.57
C GLU A 190 -3.80 -8.44 20.52
N GLU A 191 -4.62 -7.50 21.04
CA GLU A 191 -5.73 -7.81 21.94
C GLU A 191 -6.87 -8.56 21.21
N THR A 192 -7.00 -8.36 19.90
CA THR A 192 -7.97 -9.06 19.04
C THR A 192 -7.32 -10.15 18.19
N GLY A 193 -6.00 -10.32 18.27
CA GLY A 193 -5.26 -11.37 17.58
C GLY A 193 -4.87 -11.03 16.13
N GLU A 194 -4.69 -9.75 15.81
CA GLU A 194 -4.35 -9.31 14.45
C GLU A 194 -2.86 -9.41 14.10
N PRO A 195 -2.51 -9.52 12.80
CA PRO A 195 -3.41 -9.78 11.69
C PRO A 195 -3.89 -11.23 11.72
N ASN A 196 -5.18 -11.45 11.50
CA ASN A 196 -5.81 -12.76 11.63
C ASN A 196 -6.16 -13.43 10.29
N ASN A 197 -6.09 -12.68 9.20
CA ASN A 197 -6.42 -13.08 7.84
C ASN A 197 -7.73 -13.88 7.70
N ASN A 198 -8.83 -13.34 8.22
CA ASN A 198 -10.08 -14.06 8.38
C ASN A 198 -10.56 -14.69 7.06
N LEU A 199 -10.70 -16.01 7.06
CA LEU A 199 -11.08 -16.82 5.88
C LEU A 199 -10.15 -16.63 4.66
N GLY A 200 -8.90 -16.19 4.86
CA GLY A 200 -7.93 -15.93 3.80
C GLY A 200 -8.29 -14.74 2.90
N LYS A 201 -9.12 -13.81 3.37
CA LYS A 201 -9.69 -12.71 2.54
C LYS A 201 -9.21 -11.33 2.93
N GLU A 202 -8.36 -11.21 3.95
CA GLU A 202 -8.01 -9.94 4.56
C GLU A 202 -6.58 -9.54 4.19
N ALA A 203 -6.46 -8.87 3.04
CA ALA A 203 -5.17 -8.47 2.48
C ALA A 203 -4.90 -6.96 2.60
N CYS A 204 -5.74 -6.20 3.32
CA CYS A 204 -5.61 -4.75 3.44
C CYS A 204 -5.72 -4.32 4.90
N VAL A 205 -4.97 -3.30 5.29
CA VAL A 205 -4.88 -2.91 6.70
C VAL A 205 -5.64 -1.63 6.98
N ALA A 206 -6.45 -1.64 8.03
CA ALA A 206 -7.10 -0.46 8.57
C ALA A 206 -6.62 -0.18 10.00
N ALA A 207 -6.44 1.10 10.32
CA ALA A 207 -6.19 1.57 11.68
C ALA A 207 -7.52 1.81 12.41
N ASP A 208 -7.70 1.21 13.58
CA ASP A 208 -8.87 1.38 14.45
C ASP A 208 -8.64 2.52 15.46
N PHE A 209 -9.28 3.66 15.22
CA PHE A 209 -9.21 4.82 16.11
C PHE A 209 -10.04 4.68 17.39
N SER A 210 -10.93 3.69 17.53
CA SER A 210 -11.45 3.32 18.85
C SER A 210 -10.46 2.53 19.68
N SER A 211 -9.49 1.88 19.04
CA SER A 211 -8.41 1.12 19.68
C SER A 211 -7.06 1.85 19.58
N SER A 212 -7.09 3.19 19.73
CA SER A 212 -5.89 4.05 19.71
C SER A 212 -5.02 3.92 18.44
N GLY A 213 -5.65 3.63 17.29
CA GLY A 213 -4.98 3.52 15.99
C GLY A 213 -4.25 2.20 15.77
N LYS A 214 -4.52 1.16 16.59
CA LYS A 214 -4.03 -0.21 16.35
C LYS A 214 -4.59 -0.78 15.05
N TRP A 215 -3.88 -1.73 14.45
CA TRP A 215 -4.15 -2.18 13.09
C TRP A 215 -4.86 -3.52 13.06
N GLU A 216 -5.75 -3.67 12.08
CA GLU A 216 -6.48 -4.88 11.78
C GLU A 216 -6.42 -5.11 10.26
N ASP A 217 -6.27 -6.35 9.82
CA ASP A 217 -6.44 -6.70 8.42
C ASP A 217 -7.91 -6.94 8.09
N TRP A 218 -8.32 -6.55 6.89
CA TRP A 218 -9.70 -6.59 6.43
C TRP A 218 -9.77 -6.85 4.92
N PRO A 219 -10.93 -7.30 4.40
CA PRO A 219 -11.07 -7.51 2.97
C PRO A 219 -10.96 -6.19 2.21
N CYS A 220 -10.06 -6.14 1.23
CA CYS A 220 -9.72 -4.94 0.47
C CYS A 220 -10.91 -4.27 -0.23
N ASN A 221 -11.98 -5.02 -0.51
CA ASN A 221 -13.20 -4.53 -1.16
C ASN A 221 -14.17 -3.83 -0.20
N TRP A 222 -13.91 -3.83 1.11
CA TRP A 222 -14.78 -3.14 2.07
C TRP A 222 -14.63 -1.62 1.98
N ARG A 223 -15.77 -0.93 2.09
CA ARG A 223 -15.83 0.54 2.12
C ARG A 223 -15.56 1.02 3.54
N ARG A 224 -14.50 1.80 3.71
CA ARG A 224 -14.07 2.39 4.98
C ARG A 224 -13.61 3.82 4.75
N ALA A 225 -13.46 4.59 5.84
CA ALA A 225 -12.64 5.79 5.80
C ALA A 225 -11.22 5.44 5.33
N PHE A 226 -10.44 6.43 4.93
CA PHE A 226 -9.06 6.21 4.50
C PHE A 226 -8.22 7.47 4.74
N ILE A 227 -6.91 7.28 4.87
CA ILE A 227 -5.98 8.35 5.20
C ILE A 227 -4.99 8.48 4.06
N CYS A 228 -4.88 9.66 3.47
CA CYS A 228 -3.84 9.99 2.50
C CYS A 228 -2.73 10.79 3.19
N TYR A 229 -1.50 10.66 2.72
CA TYR A 229 -0.40 11.54 3.11
C TYR A 229 0.13 12.36 1.94
N SER A 230 0.94 13.38 2.23
CA SER A 230 1.62 14.19 1.22
C SER A 230 3.05 14.50 1.64
N LEU A 231 4.02 14.16 0.80
CA LEU A 231 5.46 14.49 1.02
C LEU A 231 5.76 15.97 0.78
N LEU A 232 4.91 16.64 0.00
CA LEU A 232 4.99 18.07 -0.22
C LEU A 232 3.99 18.76 0.71
N PRO A 233 4.37 19.86 1.40
CA PRO A 233 3.45 20.60 2.23
C PRO A 233 2.33 21.20 1.34
N VAL A 234 1.20 20.51 1.27
CA VAL A 234 0.01 21.04 0.61
C VAL A 234 -0.60 22.09 1.53
N SER A 235 -0.24 23.35 1.33
CA SER A 235 -0.86 24.45 2.07
C SER A 235 -2.26 24.70 1.51
N LYS A 236 -3.30 24.22 2.20
CA LYS A 236 -4.68 24.56 1.86
C LYS A 236 -4.99 25.95 2.41
N LYS A 237 -5.03 26.96 1.54
CA LYS A 237 -5.44 28.32 1.88
C LYS A 237 -6.83 28.61 1.32
N VAL A 238 -7.74 29.04 2.18
CA VAL A 238 -9.04 29.57 1.76
C VAL A 238 -8.90 31.07 1.56
N VAL A 239 -9.07 31.54 0.34
CA VAL A 239 -8.99 32.97 -0.01
C VAL A 239 -10.38 33.49 -0.35
N ARG A 240 -10.77 34.63 0.21
CA ARG A 240 -11.97 35.35 -0.20
C ARG A 240 -11.63 36.23 -1.40
N VAL A 241 -12.38 36.07 -2.48
CA VAL A 241 -12.23 36.89 -3.70
C VAL A 241 -13.38 37.88 -3.82
N ARG A 242 -13.06 39.12 -4.18
CA ARG A 242 -14.05 40.16 -4.51
C ARG A 242 -13.92 40.46 -6.00
N LEU A 243 -15.02 40.32 -6.74
CA LEU A 243 -15.05 40.52 -8.19
C LEU A 243 -16.02 41.67 -8.51
N MET A 244 -15.62 42.51 -9.47
CA MET A 244 -16.45 43.60 -9.99
C MET A 244 -16.95 43.21 -11.37
N LYS A 245 -18.27 43.09 -11.54
CA LYS A 245 -18.86 42.82 -12.84
C LYS A 245 -18.87 44.08 -13.71
N LYS A 246 -18.34 43.97 -14.94
CA LYS A 246 -18.39 45.06 -15.94
C LYS A 246 -19.75 45.19 -16.61
N SER A 247 -20.48 44.07 -16.75
CA SER A 247 -21.85 44.05 -17.26
C SER A 247 -22.82 43.59 -16.18
N SER A 248 -24.00 44.19 -16.13
CA SER A 248 -25.07 43.79 -15.21
C SER A 248 -25.62 42.40 -15.53
N SER A 249 -25.54 41.96 -16.80
CA SER A 249 -26.05 40.68 -17.31
C SER A 249 -25.14 39.47 -17.08
N LEU A 250 -23.90 39.67 -16.62
CA LEU A 250 -22.98 38.57 -16.34
C LEU A 250 -23.37 37.86 -15.02
N ASP A 251 -23.63 36.57 -15.09
CA ASP A 251 -23.79 35.70 -13.91
C ASP A 251 -22.46 35.06 -13.54
N LEU A 252 -21.98 35.34 -12.32
CA LEU A 252 -20.74 34.79 -11.80
C LEU A 252 -20.88 33.35 -11.28
N ASN A 253 -22.11 32.87 -11.05
CA ASN A 253 -22.37 31.48 -10.66
C ASN A 253 -22.62 30.56 -11.87
N ASP A 254 -22.53 31.07 -13.10
CA ASP A 254 -22.54 30.25 -14.31
C ASP A 254 -21.31 29.31 -14.34
N PRO A 255 -21.47 28.00 -14.61
CA PRO A 255 -20.37 27.04 -14.60
C PRO A 255 -19.19 27.40 -15.51
N ALA A 256 -19.47 27.89 -16.74
CA ALA A 256 -18.41 28.24 -17.69
C ALA A 256 -17.67 29.51 -17.24
N VAL A 257 -18.40 30.48 -16.68
CA VAL A 257 -17.79 31.69 -16.08
C VAL A 257 -16.93 31.32 -14.87
N MET A 258 -17.40 30.43 -14.00
CA MET A 258 -16.66 29.97 -12.83
C MET A 258 -15.37 29.23 -13.19
N GLU A 259 -15.40 28.40 -14.25
CA GLU A 259 -14.23 27.70 -14.76
C GLU A 259 -13.21 28.68 -15.35
N ASP A 260 -13.67 29.68 -16.13
CA ASP A 260 -12.80 30.70 -16.69
C ASP A 260 -12.12 31.53 -15.59
N ILE A 261 -12.83 31.88 -14.52
CA ILE A 261 -12.26 32.59 -13.37
C ILE A 261 -11.18 31.74 -12.69
N LEU A 262 -11.40 30.43 -12.48
CA LEU A 262 -10.38 29.55 -11.90
C LEU A 262 -9.13 29.46 -12.78
N ARG A 263 -9.32 29.38 -14.10
CA ARG A 263 -8.22 29.39 -15.07
C ARG A 263 -7.39 30.68 -14.97
N GLN A 264 -8.05 31.83 -14.94
CA GLN A 264 -7.38 33.12 -14.78
C GLN A 264 -6.67 33.26 -13.42
N LEU A 265 -7.28 32.76 -12.33
CA LEU A 265 -6.65 32.75 -11.01
C LEU A 265 -5.41 31.85 -10.97
N LYS A 266 -5.49 30.64 -11.58
CA LYS A 266 -4.34 29.72 -11.67
C LYS A 266 -3.18 30.38 -12.41
N GLN A 267 -3.45 31.07 -13.52
CA GLN A 267 -2.42 31.80 -14.26
C GLN A 267 -1.80 32.92 -13.42
N LYS A 268 -2.62 33.75 -12.77
CA LYS A 268 -2.11 34.85 -11.92
C LYS A 268 -1.28 34.38 -10.72
N LEU A 269 -1.58 33.21 -10.16
CA LEU A 269 -0.79 32.62 -9.09
C LEU A 269 0.58 32.19 -9.62
N LYS A 270 0.64 31.58 -10.81
CA LYS A 270 1.91 31.25 -11.49
C LYS A 270 2.73 32.50 -11.78
N ASP A 271 2.10 33.55 -12.32
CA ASP A 271 2.79 34.82 -12.63
C ASP A 271 3.37 35.49 -11.38
N LYS A 272 2.83 35.19 -10.19
CA LYS A 272 3.31 35.68 -8.89
C LYS A 272 4.35 34.78 -8.21
N GLY A 273 4.84 33.76 -8.91
CA GLY A 273 5.87 32.87 -8.40
C GLY A 273 5.38 31.78 -7.44
N VAL A 274 4.06 31.47 -7.44
CA VAL A 274 3.57 30.26 -6.79
C VAL A 274 3.93 29.08 -7.69
N ASP A 275 4.98 28.34 -7.30
CA ASP A 275 5.48 27.18 -8.03
C ASP A 275 4.80 25.86 -7.56
N GLY A 276 4.77 24.84 -8.43
CA GLY A 276 4.14 23.53 -8.19
C GLY A 276 2.75 23.32 -8.81
N ASP A 277 2.16 22.14 -8.61
CA ASP A 277 0.84 21.79 -9.17
C ASP A 277 -0.31 22.40 -8.34
N VAL A 278 -0.67 23.65 -8.69
CA VAL A 278 -1.76 24.38 -8.01
C VAL A 278 -3.13 23.86 -8.44
N LYS A 279 -3.86 23.23 -7.51
CA LYS A 279 -5.28 22.84 -7.66
C LYS A 279 -6.20 23.89 -7.04
N LEU A 280 -7.11 24.46 -7.83
CA LEU A 280 -8.11 25.44 -7.37
C LEU A 280 -9.52 24.87 -7.46
N SER A 281 -10.37 25.17 -6.49
CA SER A 281 -11.78 24.82 -6.51
C SER A 281 -12.64 25.85 -5.78
N TRP A 282 -13.92 25.92 -6.16
CA TRP A 282 -14.88 26.79 -5.49
C TRP A 282 -15.48 26.13 -4.25
N ARG A 283 -15.62 26.90 -3.17
CA ARG A 283 -16.38 26.49 -1.99
C ARG A 283 -17.81 27.01 -2.12
N LYS A 284 -18.78 26.11 -2.33
CA LYS A 284 -20.20 26.45 -2.28
C LYS A 284 -20.63 26.75 -0.84
N GLN A 285 -21.52 27.71 -0.67
CA GLN A 285 -22.19 27.98 0.60
C GLN A 285 -23.43 27.09 0.76
N SER A 286 -24.11 27.19 1.90
CA SER A 286 -25.30 26.39 2.23
C SER A 286 -26.46 26.58 1.24
N ASP A 287 -26.50 27.69 0.50
CA ASP A 287 -27.48 27.98 -0.55
C ASP A 287 -27.09 27.42 -1.93
N GLY A 288 -25.99 26.67 -2.01
CA GLY A 288 -25.46 26.08 -3.24
C GLY A 288 -24.70 27.05 -4.15
N LYS A 289 -24.62 28.34 -3.81
CA LYS A 289 -23.94 29.38 -4.59
C LYS A 289 -22.52 29.64 -4.09
N VAL A 290 -21.69 30.17 -4.98
CA VAL A 290 -20.29 30.54 -4.69
C VAL A 290 -20.16 32.05 -4.52
N PHE A 291 -20.79 32.82 -5.43
CA PHE A 291 -20.74 34.27 -5.42
C PHE A 291 -22.06 34.87 -4.97
N HIS A 292 -21.95 35.83 -4.04
CA HIS A 292 -23.07 36.58 -3.50
C HIS A 292 -22.85 38.07 -3.77
N LYS A 293 -23.93 38.78 -4.13
CA LYS A 293 -23.88 40.24 -4.24
C LYS A 293 -23.62 40.80 -2.84
N GLU A 294 -22.54 41.56 -2.71
CA GLU A 294 -22.22 42.25 -1.47
C GLU A 294 -23.37 43.22 -1.15
N LYS A 295 -23.96 43.08 0.04
CA LYS A 295 -24.99 44.02 0.51
C LYS A 295 -24.29 45.33 0.85
N GLU A 296 -24.83 46.46 0.40
CA GLU A 296 -24.39 47.77 0.87
C GLU A 296 -24.79 47.92 2.34
N THR A 297 -23.93 47.50 3.26
CA THR A 297 -23.98 47.96 4.63
C THR A 297 -23.25 49.29 4.72
N GLU A 298 -23.88 50.26 5.39
CA GLU A 298 -23.45 51.64 5.54
C GLU A 298 -21.93 51.79 5.70
N LYS A 299 -21.35 52.64 4.85
CA LYS A 299 -19.95 53.08 4.92
C LYS A 299 -19.65 53.58 6.34
N LYS A 300 -19.01 52.75 7.18
CA LYS A 300 -18.17 53.27 8.27
C LYS A 300 -16.97 53.94 7.63
N THR A 301 -17.06 55.26 7.54
CA THR A 301 -15.97 56.20 7.28
C THR A 301 -14.76 55.83 8.12
N THR A 302 -13.76 55.22 7.51
CA THR A 302 -12.39 55.29 8.03
C THR A 302 -11.70 56.34 7.18
N LYS A 303 -11.50 57.53 7.79
CA LYS A 303 -10.76 58.65 7.24
C LYS A 303 -9.40 58.18 6.72
N LYS A 304 -9.02 58.72 5.56
CA LYS A 304 -7.64 58.82 5.07
C LYS A 304 -6.65 59.05 6.22
N ARG A 305 -5.55 58.32 6.21
CA ARG A 305 -4.26 58.85 6.64
C ARG A 305 -3.30 58.64 5.49
N ASP A 306 -2.76 59.77 5.05
CA ASP A 306 -1.98 59.95 3.83
C ASP A 306 -0.64 59.22 3.85
N GLU A 307 -0.09 59.15 2.64
CA GLU A 307 1.15 58.58 2.13
C GLU A 307 2.42 58.95 2.92
N LEU A 308 3.30 57.95 3.13
CA LEU A 308 4.65 57.82 2.56
C LEU A 308 5.24 56.44 2.89
#